data_AF-A0A3D3RQ81-F1
#
_entry.id   AF-A0A3D3RQ81-F1
#
_cell.length_a   1.000
_cell.length_b   1.000
_cell.length_c   1.000
_cell.angle_alpha   90.00
_cell.angle_beta   90.00
_cell.angle_gamma   90.00
#
_symmetry.space_group_name_H-M   'P 1'
#
loop_
_entity.id
_entity.type
_entity.pdbx_description
1 polymer ?
#
loop_
_entity_poly.entity_id
_entity_poly.type
_entity_poly.pdbx_seq_one_letter_code
_entity_poly.pdbx_strand_id
1 'polypeptide(L)'
;MWNTFSFWIRKNLKDAYSGLIAQDIDFVYIDCNKRYLFFIEEKNSRKARVGPAQKIIFKMFDDLLSSINSYRFLGTAILTILDEQITIEDVKKNIDAALKDKERYAIDTSLLEKLWDCQGKPPCNKTEQERSGYRGSILRKLFEKHKLFSVQNHRYIENINWIFLNYCEGYFIFIEEQVNGKLKLSQTRKEFIKIIDSLFELASNYNTSAKNPKSNKLYRYLGFYRLGFSNTNPDNSKYILLNNCFVNKHQLIDLLNLDSCKIEKYRIPVEEWIEEWG
;
A
#
# COMPACT_ATOMS: atom_id res chain seq x y z
N MET A 1 5.20 16.40 -16.81
CA MET A 1 5.17 15.69 -15.52
C MET A 1 4.71 14.24 -15.79
N TRP A 2 5.53 13.44 -16.48
CA TRP A 2 5.14 12.14 -17.08
C TRP A 2 6.16 11.03 -16.80
N ASN A 3 6.93 11.15 -15.72
CA ASN A 3 8.12 10.33 -15.53
C ASN A 3 8.29 9.84 -14.08
N THR A 4 7.17 9.50 -13.43
CA THR A 4 7.12 8.90 -12.08
C THR A 4 6.98 7.38 -12.18
N PHE A 5 7.29 6.66 -11.10
CA PHE A 5 7.03 5.23 -11.03
C PHE A 5 5.54 4.90 -11.09
N SER A 6 4.67 5.74 -10.50
CA SER A 6 3.20 5.62 -10.61
C SER A 6 2.72 5.55 -12.07
N PHE A 7 3.28 6.40 -12.93
CA PHE A 7 2.98 6.41 -14.36
C PHE A 7 3.52 5.15 -15.04
N TRP A 8 4.73 4.71 -14.68
CA TRP A 8 5.32 3.49 -15.21
C TRP A 8 4.48 2.24 -14.88
N ILE A 9 3.96 2.14 -13.65
CA ILE A 9 3.07 1.05 -13.21
C ILE A 9 1.87 0.94 -14.15
N ARG A 10 1.14 2.05 -14.35
CA ARG A 10 -0.07 2.08 -15.20
C ARG A 10 0.23 1.71 -16.65
N LYS A 11 1.39 2.13 -17.16
CA LYS A 11 1.81 1.87 -18.52
C LYS A 11 2.21 0.42 -18.73
N ASN A 12 2.86 -0.23 -17.76
CA ASN A 12 3.54 -1.51 -17.98
C ASN A 12 2.92 -2.71 -17.27
N LEU A 13 2.26 -2.52 -16.13
CA LEU A 13 1.64 -3.60 -15.37
C LEU A 13 0.18 -3.81 -15.76
N LYS A 14 -0.41 -4.91 -15.27
CA LYS A 14 -1.85 -5.12 -15.26
C LYS A 14 -2.52 -4.03 -14.42
N ASP A 15 -3.80 -3.79 -14.69
CA ASP A 15 -4.63 -2.90 -13.88
C ASP A 15 -5.65 -3.68 -13.06
N ALA A 16 -6.47 -2.97 -12.29
CA ALA A 16 -7.47 -3.59 -11.43
C ALA A 16 -8.54 -4.33 -12.24
N TYR A 17 -8.77 -3.96 -13.50
CA TYR A 17 -9.69 -4.65 -14.40
C TYR A 17 -9.06 -5.86 -15.08
N SER A 18 -7.76 -6.08 -14.91
CA SER A 18 -7.00 -7.19 -15.47
C SER A 18 -6.35 -8.06 -14.38
N GLY A 19 -6.72 -7.89 -13.11
CA GLY A 19 -6.29 -8.74 -12.01
C GLY A 19 -5.35 -8.11 -10.99
N LEU A 20 -4.74 -6.94 -11.25
CA LEU A 20 -3.73 -6.33 -10.38
C LEU A 20 -4.19 -4.97 -9.82
N ILE A 21 -4.27 -4.87 -8.50
CA ILE A 21 -4.51 -3.62 -7.79
C ILE A 21 -3.15 -3.07 -7.32
N ALA A 22 -2.84 -1.83 -7.68
CA ALA A 22 -1.65 -1.12 -7.23
C ALA A 22 -2.05 0.21 -6.59
N GLN A 23 -1.76 0.39 -5.30
CA GLN A 23 -2.20 1.55 -4.50
C GLN A 23 -1.23 1.87 -3.37
N ASP A 24 -1.25 3.10 -2.88
CA ASP A 24 -0.57 3.56 -1.67
C ASP A 24 -1.53 3.64 -0.47
N ILE A 25 -0.99 3.86 0.72
CA ILE A 25 -1.74 4.26 1.92
C ILE A 25 -1.11 5.53 2.45
N ASP A 26 -1.91 6.59 2.57
CA ASP A 26 -1.44 7.92 2.95
C ASP A 26 -0.76 7.89 4.32
N PHE A 27 -1.42 7.29 5.32
CA PHE A 27 -0.84 7.13 6.66
C PHE A 27 -1.25 5.83 7.34
N VAL A 28 -0.33 5.34 8.16
CA VAL A 28 -0.47 4.23 9.08
C VAL A 28 -0.11 4.75 10.46
N TYR A 29 -1.05 4.63 11.40
CA TYR A 29 -0.80 4.91 12.80
C TYR A 29 -0.55 3.61 13.55
N ILE A 30 0.53 3.55 14.32
CA ILE A 30 0.84 2.43 15.22
C ILE A 30 1.14 2.99 16.61
N ASP A 31 0.54 2.44 17.66
CA ASP A 31 0.98 2.64 19.05
C ASP A 31 1.46 1.28 19.59
N CYS A 32 2.79 1.10 19.70
CA CYS A 32 3.37 -0.17 20.13
C CYS A 32 3.16 -0.46 21.61
N ASN A 33 2.97 0.58 22.44
CA ASN A 33 2.72 0.39 23.88
C ASN A 33 1.30 -0.13 24.10
N LYS A 34 0.33 0.47 23.40
CA LYS A 34 -1.08 0.07 23.48
C LYS A 34 -1.44 -1.07 22.53
N ARG A 35 -0.51 -1.47 21.66
CA ARG A 35 -0.64 -2.53 20.66
C ARG A 35 -1.90 -2.40 19.81
N TYR A 36 -2.11 -1.22 19.24
CA TYR A 36 -3.13 -1.05 18.20
C TYR A 36 -2.57 -0.30 17.00
N LEU A 37 -3.21 -0.51 15.86
CA LEU A 37 -2.91 0.20 14.63
C LEU A 37 -4.18 0.51 13.85
N PHE A 38 -4.10 1.51 12.99
CA PHE A 38 -5.13 1.83 12.01
C PHE A 38 -4.52 2.55 10.81
N PHE A 39 -5.24 2.52 9.69
CA PHE A 39 -4.84 3.21 8.48
C PHE A 39 -5.65 4.48 8.28
N ILE A 40 -5.11 5.45 7.55
CA ILE A 40 -5.76 6.70 7.19
C ILE A 40 -5.61 6.87 5.67
N GLU A 41 -6.74 7.08 5.01
CA GLU A 41 -6.83 7.46 3.60
C GLU A 41 -7.38 8.89 3.52
N GLU A 42 -6.61 9.81 2.95
CA GLU A 42 -6.97 11.20 2.78
C GLU A 42 -7.61 11.45 1.41
N LYS A 43 -8.79 12.06 1.43
CA LYS A 43 -9.46 12.59 0.23
C LYS A 43 -9.52 14.11 0.30
N ASN A 44 -8.83 14.78 -0.61
CA ASN A 44 -8.79 16.24 -0.71
C ASN A 44 -9.79 16.84 -1.71
N SER A 45 -10.88 16.13 -2.00
CA SER A 45 -11.94 16.65 -2.87
C SER A 45 -13.27 16.02 -2.52
N ARG A 46 -14.33 16.84 -2.53
CA ARG A 46 -15.73 16.38 -2.34
C ARG A 46 -16.17 15.32 -3.35
N LYS A 47 -15.54 15.29 -4.52
CA LYS A 47 -15.84 14.32 -5.59
C LYS A 47 -14.95 13.08 -5.52
N ALA A 48 -13.89 13.08 -4.71
CA ALA A 48 -13.04 11.92 -4.55
C ALA A 48 -13.81 10.85 -3.77
N ARG A 49 -13.92 9.67 -4.38
CA ARG A 49 -14.60 8.50 -3.80
C ARG A 49 -13.61 7.35 -3.71
N VAL A 50 -13.83 6.47 -2.75
CA VAL A 50 -13.09 5.21 -2.65
C VAL A 50 -13.62 4.25 -3.71
N GLY A 51 -12.78 3.94 -4.69
CA GLY A 51 -13.14 3.02 -5.77
C GLY A 51 -13.14 1.55 -5.34
N PRO A 52 -13.69 0.63 -6.17
CA PRO A 52 -13.76 -0.79 -5.85
C PRO A 52 -12.40 -1.40 -5.46
N ALA A 53 -11.35 -1.05 -6.20
CA ALA A 53 -9.99 -1.53 -5.92
C ALA A 53 -9.51 -1.11 -4.53
N GLN A 54 -9.78 0.13 -4.10
CA GLN A 54 -9.37 0.61 -2.76
C GLN A 54 -10.17 -0.09 -1.66
N LYS A 55 -11.48 -0.29 -1.87
CA LYS A 55 -12.31 -1.03 -0.91
C LYS A 55 -11.83 -2.47 -0.72
N ILE A 56 -11.36 -3.13 -1.78
CA ILE A 56 -10.77 -4.47 -1.69
C ILE A 56 -9.53 -4.48 -0.81
N ILE A 57 -8.64 -3.49 -0.94
CA ILE A 57 -7.46 -3.36 -0.08
C ILE A 57 -7.87 -3.15 1.39
N PHE A 58 -8.82 -2.26 1.66
CA PHE A 58 -9.28 -2.00 3.03
C PHE A 58 -9.96 -3.22 3.65
N LYS A 59 -10.77 -3.95 2.89
CA LYS A 59 -11.36 -5.22 3.34
C LYS A 59 -10.29 -6.29 3.59
N MET A 60 -9.29 -6.41 2.70
CA MET A 60 -8.16 -7.34 2.88
C MET A 60 -7.45 -7.08 4.21
N PHE A 61 -7.20 -5.81 4.53
CA PHE A 61 -6.58 -5.41 5.78
C PHE A 61 -7.42 -5.77 7.00
N ASP A 62 -8.72 -5.50 6.96
CA ASP A 62 -9.64 -5.91 8.02
C ASP A 62 -9.62 -7.41 8.24
N ASP A 63 -9.82 -8.19 7.17
CA ASP A 63 -9.95 -9.64 7.27
C ASP A 63 -8.64 -10.28 7.76
N LEU A 64 -7.48 -9.80 7.28
CA LEU A 64 -6.17 -10.30 7.69
C LEU A 64 -5.79 -9.86 9.11
N LEU A 65 -5.80 -8.56 9.39
CA LEU A 65 -5.28 -8.03 10.65
C LEU A 65 -6.24 -8.24 11.83
N SER A 66 -7.53 -8.48 11.57
CA SER A 66 -8.46 -8.89 12.64
C SER A 66 -8.25 -10.34 13.10
N SER A 67 -7.48 -11.14 12.35
CA SER A 67 -7.20 -12.55 12.69
C SER A 67 -6.06 -12.73 13.69
N ILE A 68 -5.28 -11.68 13.96
CA ILE A 68 -4.11 -11.74 14.85
C ILE A 68 -4.37 -11.03 16.18
N ASN A 69 -3.82 -11.59 17.26
CA ASN A 69 -3.96 -11.04 18.61
C ASN A 69 -2.76 -10.18 19.05
N SER A 70 -1.69 -10.11 18.24
CA SER A 70 -0.48 -9.36 18.59
C SER A 70 -0.72 -7.85 18.61
N TYR A 71 -1.59 -7.35 17.72
CA TYR A 71 -2.06 -5.98 17.67
C TYR A 71 -3.55 -5.94 17.38
N ARG A 72 -4.25 -5.01 18.01
CA ARG A 72 -5.64 -4.69 17.70
C ARG A 72 -5.71 -3.77 16.49
N PHE A 73 -6.15 -4.26 15.35
CA PHE A 73 -6.47 -3.41 14.20
C PHE A 73 -7.81 -2.69 14.41
N LEU A 74 -7.85 -1.37 14.21
CA LEU A 74 -9.09 -0.58 14.37
C LEU A 74 -9.82 -0.32 13.05
N GLY A 75 -9.22 -0.66 11.91
CA GLY A 75 -9.76 -0.42 10.58
C GLY A 75 -9.05 0.69 9.80
N THR A 76 -9.68 1.15 8.73
CA THR A 76 -9.17 2.23 7.86
C THR A 76 -10.06 3.47 7.96
N ALA A 77 -9.50 4.59 8.44
CA ALA A 77 -10.16 5.88 8.53
C ALA A 77 -10.06 6.63 7.18
N ILE A 78 -11.15 6.62 6.42
CA ILE A 78 -11.26 7.45 5.19
C ILE A 78 -11.70 8.86 5.60
N LEU A 79 -10.84 9.85 5.40
CA LEU A 79 -11.05 11.23 5.81
C LEU A 79 -11.16 12.15 4.60
N THR A 80 -12.24 12.92 4.51
CA THR A 80 -12.34 13.99 3.50
C THR A 80 -11.90 15.31 4.11
N ILE A 81 -10.68 15.75 3.80
CA ILE A 81 -10.07 16.97 4.33
C ILE A 81 -10.01 18.02 3.21
N LEU A 82 -10.75 19.11 3.37
CA LEU A 82 -10.83 20.17 2.36
C LEU A 82 -10.31 21.51 2.86
N ASP A 83 -10.18 21.65 4.18
CA ASP A 83 -9.80 22.86 4.86
C ASP A 83 -8.35 22.75 5.35
N GLU A 84 -7.49 23.63 4.87
CA GLU A 84 -6.09 23.71 5.31
C GLU A 84 -5.94 24.24 6.75
N GLN A 85 -7.01 24.80 7.35
CA GLN A 85 -7.02 25.29 8.74
C GLN A 85 -7.43 24.23 9.76
N ILE A 86 -7.72 23.00 9.33
CA ILE A 86 -8.11 21.91 10.23
C ILE A 86 -7.08 21.69 11.36
N THR A 87 -7.58 21.50 12.59
CA THR A 87 -6.71 21.27 13.76
C THR A 87 -6.42 19.79 13.98
N ILE A 88 -5.42 19.47 14.81
CA ILE A 88 -5.13 18.09 15.22
C ILE A 88 -6.32 17.47 15.97
N GLU A 89 -7.00 18.26 16.80
CA GLU A 89 -8.17 17.83 17.57
C GLU A 89 -9.34 17.46 16.64
N ASP A 90 -9.56 18.24 15.58
CA ASP A 90 -10.56 17.93 14.55
C ASP A 90 -10.20 16.63 13.81
N VAL A 91 -8.93 16.45 13.45
CA VAL A 91 -8.46 15.21 12.80
C VAL A 91 -8.68 14.00 13.71
N LYS A 92 -8.32 14.08 15.00
CA LYS A 92 -8.56 13.01 15.98
C LYS A 92 -10.05 12.65 16.05
N LYS A 93 -10.92 13.66 16.19
CA LYS A 93 -12.37 13.45 16.24
C LYS A 93 -12.90 12.78 14.96
N ASN A 94 -12.38 13.19 13.80
CA ASN A 94 -12.77 12.61 12.51
C ASN A 94 -12.28 11.17 12.36
N ILE A 95 -11.08 10.85 12.84
CA ILE A 95 -10.57 9.46 12.91
C ILE A 95 -11.48 8.62 13.80
N ASP A 96 -11.77 9.07 15.02
CA ASP A 96 -12.60 8.34 15.97
C ASP A 96 -14.01 8.07 15.42
N ALA A 97 -14.59 9.05 14.72
CA ALA A 97 -15.87 8.88 14.04
C ALA A 97 -15.76 7.90 12.86
N ALA A 98 -14.68 7.96 12.09
CA ALA A 98 -14.46 7.08 10.94
C ALA A 98 -14.28 5.61 11.35
N LEU A 99 -13.50 5.34 12.39
CA LEU A 99 -13.22 3.97 12.85
C LEU A 99 -14.42 3.29 13.51
N LYS A 100 -15.44 4.05 13.92
CA LYS A 100 -16.71 3.49 14.43
C LYS A 100 -17.65 3.03 13.30
N ASP A 101 -17.45 3.52 12.09
CA ASP A 101 -18.32 3.31 10.94
C ASP A 101 -17.69 2.29 9.96
N LYS A 102 -17.81 1.01 10.32
CA LYS A 102 -17.22 -0.10 9.54
C LYS A 102 -17.85 -0.31 8.17
N GLU A 103 -19.02 0.28 7.90
CA GLU A 103 -19.71 0.19 6.61
C GLU A 103 -19.03 1.04 5.51
N ARG A 104 -18.10 1.94 5.87
CA ARG A 104 -17.50 2.91 4.92
C ARG A 104 -16.80 2.32 3.71
N TYR A 105 -16.27 1.12 3.81
CA TYR A 105 -15.69 0.40 2.67
C TYR A 105 -16.38 -0.94 2.43
N ALA A 106 -17.63 -1.09 2.88
CA ALA A 106 -18.49 -2.17 2.42
C ALA A 106 -18.50 -2.21 0.89
N ILE A 107 -18.29 -3.41 0.37
CA ILE A 107 -18.16 -3.65 -1.06
C ILE A 107 -19.54 -4.03 -1.59
N ASP A 108 -20.14 -3.10 -2.30
CA ASP A 108 -21.36 -3.34 -3.07
C ASP A 108 -21.06 -4.35 -4.20
N THR A 109 -21.90 -5.37 -4.34
CA THR A 109 -21.79 -6.40 -5.39
C THR A 109 -21.74 -5.80 -6.79
N SER A 110 -22.48 -4.71 -7.05
CA SER A 110 -22.46 -4.01 -8.35
C SER A 110 -21.10 -3.37 -8.67
N LEU A 111 -20.29 -3.06 -7.66
CA LEU A 111 -18.93 -2.56 -7.85
C LEU A 111 -17.94 -3.70 -8.16
N LEU A 112 -18.18 -4.90 -7.64
CA LEU A 112 -17.37 -6.09 -7.95
C LEU A 112 -17.58 -6.57 -9.39
N GLU A 113 -18.78 -6.41 -9.95
CA GLU A 113 -19.07 -6.74 -11.34
C GLU A 113 -18.17 -6.01 -12.33
N LYS A 114 -17.68 -4.82 -11.97
CA LYS A 114 -16.76 -4.04 -12.81
C LYS A 114 -15.37 -4.66 -12.89
N LEU A 115 -14.95 -5.41 -11.87
CA LEU A 115 -13.66 -6.09 -11.86
C LEU A 115 -13.75 -7.39 -12.65
N TRP A 116 -12.63 -7.82 -13.23
CA TRP A 116 -12.57 -9.09 -13.93
C TRP A 116 -12.74 -10.25 -12.95
N ASP A 117 -13.41 -11.30 -13.38
CA ASP A 117 -13.68 -12.52 -12.62
C ASP A 117 -12.52 -13.51 -12.61
N CYS A 118 -11.39 -13.13 -13.24
CA CYS A 118 -10.19 -13.95 -13.38
C CYS A 118 -10.42 -15.19 -14.24
N GLN A 119 -11.49 -15.23 -15.05
CA GLN A 119 -11.80 -16.31 -15.97
C GLN A 119 -11.64 -15.84 -17.42
N GLY A 120 -11.06 -16.70 -18.25
CA GLY A 120 -10.84 -16.41 -19.67
C GLY A 120 -9.77 -15.34 -19.91
N LYS A 121 -9.98 -14.49 -20.92
CA LYS A 121 -9.06 -13.40 -21.26
C LYS A 121 -9.49 -12.12 -20.54
N PRO A 122 -8.58 -11.39 -19.87
CA PRO A 122 -8.93 -10.13 -19.23
C PRO A 122 -9.42 -9.11 -20.27
N PRO A 123 -10.34 -8.21 -19.89
CA PRO A 123 -10.75 -7.12 -20.76
C PRO A 123 -9.53 -6.28 -21.15
N CYS A 124 -9.37 -5.98 -22.45
CA CYS A 124 -8.16 -5.38 -23.01
C CYS A 124 -7.99 -3.87 -22.71
N ASN A 125 -8.79 -3.30 -21.82
CA ASN A 125 -8.81 -1.86 -21.56
C ASN A 125 -8.05 -1.53 -20.29
N LYS A 126 -6.86 -0.94 -20.43
CA LYS A 126 -6.12 -0.36 -19.30
C LYS A 126 -6.91 0.81 -18.70
N THR A 127 -6.91 0.91 -17.38
CA THR A 127 -7.49 2.00 -16.59
C THR A 127 -7.14 3.37 -17.15
N GLU A 128 -8.07 4.32 -16.97
CA GLU A 128 -7.92 5.71 -17.38
C GLU A 128 -6.59 6.36 -16.94
N GLN A 129 -6.16 7.37 -17.70
CA GLN A 129 -4.99 8.21 -17.37
C GLN A 129 -5.05 8.74 -15.93
N GLU A 130 -3.89 8.91 -15.31
CA GLU A 130 -3.74 9.48 -13.96
C GLU A 130 -4.41 10.86 -13.86
N ARG A 131 -5.57 10.92 -13.20
CA ARG A 131 -6.28 12.19 -12.92
C ARG A 131 -5.86 12.82 -11.59
N SER A 132 -5.05 12.11 -10.80
CA SER A 132 -4.45 12.55 -9.56
C SER A 132 -3.12 13.25 -9.83
N GLY A 133 -3.14 14.34 -10.60
CA GLY A 133 -2.03 15.29 -10.55
C GLY A 133 -1.83 15.67 -9.08
N TYR A 134 -0.63 15.39 -8.55
CA TYR A 134 -0.23 15.46 -7.15
C TYR A 134 -1.01 16.55 -6.38
N ARG A 135 -2.08 16.18 -5.68
CA ARG A 135 -2.77 17.10 -4.79
C ARG A 135 -2.09 16.95 -3.45
N GLY A 136 -1.45 18.02 -2.97
CA GLY A 136 -0.73 18.01 -1.71
C GLY A 136 -1.61 17.47 -0.58
N SER A 137 -1.03 16.62 0.26
CA SER A 137 -1.68 16.12 1.47
C SER A 137 -1.79 17.23 2.50
N ILE A 138 -3.00 17.55 2.95
CA ILE A 138 -3.24 18.55 4.01
C ILE A 138 -2.84 17.95 5.35
N LEU A 139 -3.18 16.68 5.58
CA LEU A 139 -2.78 15.95 6.78
C LEU A 139 -1.26 15.88 6.93
N ARG A 140 -0.52 15.65 5.85
CA ARG A 140 0.95 15.65 5.90
C ARG A 140 1.50 16.99 6.36
N LYS A 141 1.06 18.11 5.76
CA LYS A 141 1.49 19.45 6.18
C LYS A 141 1.20 19.68 7.67
N LEU A 142 0.02 19.26 8.13
CA LEU A 142 -0.40 19.40 9.52
C LEU A 142 0.47 18.54 10.46
N PHE A 143 0.70 17.27 10.12
CA PHE A 143 1.53 16.36 10.91
C PHE A 143 3.00 16.81 10.96
N GLU A 144 3.54 17.35 9.86
CA GLU A 144 4.89 17.95 9.81
C GLU A 144 4.97 19.18 10.73
N LYS A 145 4.00 20.10 10.64
CA LYS A 145 3.92 21.30 11.50
C LYS A 145 3.94 20.95 12.99
N HIS A 146 3.26 19.86 13.37
CA HIS A 146 3.18 19.39 14.76
C HIS A 146 4.25 18.34 15.12
N LYS A 147 5.23 18.10 14.23
CA LYS A 147 6.34 17.13 14.43
C LYS A 147 5.85 15.71 14.79
N LEU A 148 4.73 15.30 14.19
CA LEU A 148 4.11 14.00 14.44
C LEU A 148 4.79 12.87 13.64
N PHE A 149 5.54 13.20 12.59
CA PHE A 149 6.42 12.26 11.87
C PHE A 149 7.71 12.02 12.67
N SER A 150 7.62 11.26 13.75
CA SER A 150 8.76 10.75 14.51
C SER A 150 8.29 9.69 15.51
N VAL A 151 9.20 8.81 15.94
CA VAL A 151 8.92 7.90 17.06
C VAL A 151 8.80 8.72 18.34
N GLN A 152 7.57 9.08 18.69
CA GLN A 152 7.28 9.64 20.01
C GLN A 152 6.61 8.55 20.83
N ASN A 153 7.31 8.08 21.87
CA ASN A 153 6.79 7.06 22.79
C ASN A 153 6.36 5.77 22.06
N HIS A 154 7.19 5.25 21.13
CA HIS A 154 6.87 4.06 20.33
C HIS A 154 5.58 4.19 19.51
N ARG A 155 5.33 5.39 18.96
CA ARG A 155 4.24 5.65 18.02
C ARG A 155 4.80 5.98 16.65
N TYR A 156 4.17 5.44 15.61
CA TYR A 156 4.54 5.67 14.22
C TYR A 156 3.37 6.29 13.47
N ILE A 157 3.67 7.30 12.65
CA ILE A 157 2.77 7.86 11.64
C ILE A 157 3.57 7.88 10.35
N GLU A 158 3.33 6.93 9.47
CA GLU A 158 4.16 6.64 8.29
C GLU A 158 3.28 6.20 7.13
N ASN A 159 3.73 6.33 5.89
CA ASN A 159 2.97 5.89 4.71
C ASN A 159 3.41 4.49 4.24
N ILE A 160 2.61 3.80 3.42
CA ILE A 160 3.07 2.66 2.61
C ILE A 160 3.15 3.14 1.16
N ASN A 161 4.33 3.06 0.52
CA ASN A 161 4.49 3.63 -0.82
C ASN A 161 3.65 2.88 -1.86
N TRP A 162 3.71 1.54 -1.86
CA TRP A 162 2.86 0.75 -2.71
C TRP A 162 2.44 -0.57 -2.08
N ILE A 163 1.24 -0.98 -2.44
CA ILE A 163 0.62 -2.26 -2.20
C ILE A 163 0.26 -2.80 -3.58
N PHE A 164 0.82 -3.96 -3.91
CA PHE A 164 0.43 -4.69 -5.11
C PHE A 164 -0.35 -5.91 -4.66
N LEU A 165 -1.57 -6.07 -5.18
CA LEU A 165 -2.43 -7.23 -4.96
C LEU A 165 -2.85 -7.79 -6.32
N ASN A 166 -2.37 -8.98 -6.65
CA ASN A 166 -3.00 -9.77 -7.70
C ASN A 166 -4.15 -10.55 -7.09
N TYR A 167 -5.37 -10.03 -7.25
CA TYR A 167 -6.54 -10.62 -6.62
C TYR A 167 -6.96 -11.93 -7.28
N CYS A 168 -6.49 -12.23 -8.50
CA CYS A 168 -6.75 -13.51 -9.16
C CYS A 168 -5.93 -14.66 -8.59
N GLU A 169 -4.75 -14.37 -8.05
CA GLU A 169 -3.90 -15.35 -7.36
C GLU A 169 -4.06 -15.28 -5.83
N GLY A 170 -4.50 -14.13 -5.31
CA GLY A 170 -4.55 -13.85 -3.87
C GLY A 170 -3.22 -13.34 -3.30
N TYR A 171 -2.21 -13.13 -4.13
CA TYR A 171 -0.89 -12.67 -3.70
C TYR A 171 -0.82 -11.17 -3.54
N PHE A 172 -0.20 -10.72 -2.46
CA PHE A 172 0.10 -9.30 -2.28
C PHE A 172 1.46 -9.04 -1.62
N ILE A 173 2.01 -7.87 -1.89
CA ILE A 173 3.29 -7.38 -1.36
C ILE A 173 3.19 -5.90 -0.99
N PHE A 174 4.15 -5.43 -0.20
CA PHE A 174 4.43 -4.01 -0.05
C PHE A 174 5.75 -3.64 -0.73
N ILE A 175 5.81 -2.43 -1.27
CA ILE A 175 7.05 -1.85 -1.82
C ILE A 175 7.39 -0.57 -1.06
N GLU A 176 8.64 -0.47 -0.63
CA GLU A 176 9.34 0.76 -0.32
C GLU A 176 9.97 1.30 -1.60
N GLU A 177 9.50 2.44 -2.10
CA GLU A 177 10.02 3.03 -3.33
C GLU A 177 11.17 3.99 -3.03
N GLN A 178 12.29 3.82 -3.75
CA GLN A 178 13.45 4.67 -3.65
C GLN A 178 13.91 5.15 -5.01
N VAL A 179 13.98 6.46 -5.19
CA VAL A 179 14.34 7.12 -6.45
C VAL A 179 15.67 7.86 -6.33
N ASN A 180 16.28 8.15 -7.48
CA ASN A 180 17.49 8.96 -7.61
C ASN A 180 18.68 8.40 -6.80
N GLY A 181 18.80 7.08 -6.73
CA GLY A 181 19.90 6.41 -6.02
C GLY A 181 19.90 6.57 -4.49
N LYS A 182 18.88 7.21 -3.91
CA LYS A 182 18.78 7.40 -2.46
C LYS A 182 18.25 6.13 -1.80
N LEU A 183 19.16 5.25 -1.36
CA LEU A 183 18.78 3.97 -0.75
C LEU A 183 18.71 3.97 0.77
N LYS A 184 19.24 5.01 1.43
CA LYS A 184 19.34 5.06 2.88
C LYS A 184 17.99 5.37 3.52
N LEU A 185 17.55 4.46 4.39
CA LEU A 185 16.35 4.64 5.22
C LEU A 185 16.74 5.14 6.61
N SER A 186 15.87 5.95 7.21
CA SER A 186 16.02 6.27 8.63
C SER A 186 15.79 5.01 9.49
N GLN A 187 16.36 5.00 10.69
CA GLN A 187 16.14 3.90 11.64
C GLN A 187 14.64 3.72 11.94
N THR A 188 13.92 4.82 12.14
CA THR A 188 12.46 4.84 12.31
C THR A 188 11.72 4.17 11.15
N ARG A 189 12.11 4.45 9.90
CA ARG A 189 11.48 3.84 8.72
C ARG A 189 11.74 2.34 8.66
N LYS A 190 12.96 1.91 8.97
CA LYS A 190 13.29 0.47 9.07
C LYS A 190 12.42 -0.22 10.12
N GLU A 191 12.30 0.36 11.32
CA GLU A 191 11.45 -0.20 12.38
C GLU A 191 9.97 -0.28 11.99
N PHE A 192 9.44 0.76 11.37
CA PHE A 192 8.08 0.74 10.81
C PHE A 192 7.89 -0.42 9.84
N ILE A 193 8.82 -0.60 8.89
CA ILE A 193 8.79 -1.68 7.91
C ILE A 193 8.83 -3.05 8.62
N LYS A 194 9.70 -3.24 9.63
CA LYS A 194 9.75 -4.50 10.40
C LYS A 194 8.41 -4.83 11.04
N ILE A 195 7.78 -3.84 11.67
CA ILE A 195 6.51 -4.02 12.36
C ILE A 195 5.42 -4.42 11.34
N ILE A 196 5.30 -3.69 10.23
CA ILE A 196 4.31 -3.99 9.19
C ILE A 196 4.56 -5.35 8.55
N ASP A 197 5.81 -5.66 8.16
CA ASP A 197 6.15 -6.95 7.55
C ASP A 197 5.80 -8.11 8.51
N SER A 198 6.17 -7.98 9.78
CA SER A 198 5.87 -8.99 10.81
C SER A 198 4.36 -9.17 11.03
N LEU A 199 3.59 -8.09 11.06
CA LEU A 199 2.14 -8.16 11.26
C LEU A 199 1.43 -8.88 10.12
N PHE A 200 1.78 -8.54 8.87
CA PHE A 200 1.15 -9.15 7.70
C PHE A 200 1.65 -10.56 7.42
N GLU A 201 2.91 -10.88 7.74
CA GLU A 201 3.42 -12.25 7.72
C GLU A 201 2.70 -13.12 8.74
N LEU A 202 2.57 -12.63 9.98
CA LEU A 202 1.80 -13.31 11.03
C LEU A 202 0.35 -13.54 10.57
N ALA A 203 -0.33 -12.49 10.11
CA ALA A 203 -1.70 -12.58 9.64
C ALA A 203 -1.86 -13.55 8.48
N SER A 204 -0.94 -13.55 7.52
CA SER A 204 -0.96 -14.47 6.38
C SER A 204 -0.72 -15.93 6.81
N ASN A 205 0.16 -16.18 7.78
CA ASN A 205 0.44 -17.53 8.28
C ASN A 205 -0.73 -18.13 9.06
N TYR A 206 -1.51 -17.29 9.75
CA TYR A 206 -2.74 -17.71 10.44
C TYR A 206 -4.00 -17.52 9.60
N ASN A 207 -3.87 -17.05 8.35
CA ASN A 207 -5.02 -16.78 7.50
C ASN A 207 -5.68 -18.09 7.05
N THR A 208 -6.86 -18.37 7.60
CA THR A 208 -7.67 -19.53 7.20
C THR A 208 -8.89 -19.16 6.36
N SER A 209 -9.24 -17.87 6.28
CA SER A 209 -10.55 -17.46 5.76
C SER A 209 -10.60 -16.11 5.03
N ALA A 210 -9.61 -15.23 5.20
CA ALA A 210 -9.56 -13.94 4.51
C ALA A 210 -9.34 -14.16 3.01
N LYS A 211 -10.39 -13.95 2.23
CA LYS A 211 -10.43 -14.18 0.79
C LYS A 211 -10.79 -12.91 0.04
N ASN A 212 -10.26 -12.82 -1.16
CA ASN A 212 -10.66 -11.77 -2.07
C ASN A 212 -12.15 -11.90 -2.43
N PRO A 213 -12.96 -10.85 -2.29
CA PRO A 213 -14.40 -10.92 -2.51
C PRO A 213 -14.80 -11.15 -3.98
N LYS A 214 -13.89 -10.88 -4.94
CA LYS A 214 -14.15 -11.10 -6.38
C LYS A 214 -13.79 -12.51 -6.82
N SER A 215 -12.57 -12.96 -6.53
CA SER A 215 -12.03 -14.23 -7.02
C SER A 215 -12.21 -15.39 -6.03
N ASN A 216 -12.60 -15.09 -4.80
CA ASN A 216 -12.66 -16.02 -3.67
C ASN A 216 -11.30 -16.68 -3.33
N LYS A 217 -10.19 -16.10 -3.80
CA LYS A 217 -8.83 -16.58 -3.52
C LYS A 217 -8.39 -16.15 -2.14
N LEU A 218 -7.75 -17.06 -1.41
CA LEU A 218 -7.20 -16.75 -0.10
C LEU A 218 -6.05 -15.74 -0.25
N TYR A 219 -6.06 -14.71 0.59
CA TYR A 219 -4.96 -13.75 0.60
C TYR A 219 -3.69 -14.38 1.15
N ARG A 220 -2.57 -14.18 0.46
CA ARG A 220 -1.23 -14.58 0.89
C ARG A 220 -0.26 -13.42 0.72
N TYR A 221 0.34 -13.03 1.83
CA TYR A 221 1.39 -12.02 1.86
C TYR A 221 2.71 -12.65 1.39
N LEU A 222 3.40 -12.02 0.45
CA LEU A 222 4.70 -12.50 -0.04
C LEU A 222 5.89 -11.70 0.52
N GLY A 223 5.64 -10.57 1.18
CA GLY A 223 6.66 -9.80 1.90
C GLY A 223 6.70 -8.30 1.58
N PHE A 224 7.59 -7.62 2.30
CA PHE A 224 7.93 -6.21 2.09
C PHE A 224 9.24 -6.13 1.29
N TYR A 225 9.22 -5.42 0.17
CA TYR A 225 10.38 -5.27 -0.70
C TYR A 225 10.77 -3.83 -0.84
N ARG A 226 12.05 -3.61 -1.11
CA ARG A 226 12.60 -2.34 -1.53
C ARG A 226 12.84 -2.34 -3.02
N LEU A 227 12.30 -1.32 -3.68
CA LEU A 227 12.49 -1.10 -5.10
C LEU A 227 13.24 0.23 -5.32
N GLY A 228 14.48 0.11 -5.76
CA GLY A 228 15.39 1.23 -5.98
C GLY A 228 15.62 1.52 -7.46
N PHE A 229 15.67 2.80 -7.82
CA PHE A 229 15.94 3.29 -9.17
C PHE A 229 17.12 4.27 -9.15
N SER A 230 18.00 4.19 -10.17
CA SER A 230 19.09 5.17 -10.30
C SER A 230 18.57 6.57 -10.64
N ASN A 231 17.37 6.63 -11.21
CA ASN A 231 16.66 7.84 -11.58
C ASN A 231 15.23 7.78 -11.04
N THR A 232 14.22 8.24 -11.77
CA THR A 232 12.86 8.37 -11.25
C THR A 232 11.95 7.15 -11.45
N ASN A 233 12.23 6.28 -12.42
CA ASN A 233 11.45 5.06 -12.68
C ASN A 233 12.28 4.04 -13.50
N PRO A 234 11.75 2.83 -13.78
CA PRO A 234 12.48 1.85 -14.58
C PRO A 234 12.85 2.35 -15.97
N ASP A 235 12.02 3.16 -16.64
CA ASP A 235 12.23 3.55 -18.04
C ASP A 235 13.48 4.39 -18.26
N ASN A 236 13.83 5.24 -17.30
CA ASN A 236 14.95 6.17 -17.36
C ASN A 236 16.09 5.85 -16.38
N SER A 237 16.06 4.67 -15.78
CA SER A 237 17.11 4.21 -14.85
C SER A 237 18.07 3.25 -15.53
N LYS A 238 19.37 3.46 -15.32
CA LYS A 238 20.42 2.55 -15.78
C LYS A 238 20.39 1.24 -15.01
N TYR A 239 20.10 1.31 -13.72
CA TYR A 239 19.91 0.12 -12.91
C TYR A 239 18.62 0.19 -12.10
N ILE A 240 18.11 -1.00 -11.78
CA ILE A 240 16.90 -1.23 -11.01
C ILE A 240 17.26 -2.30 -9.98
N LEU A 241 17.00 -2.02 -8.72
CA LEU A 241 17.29 -2.93 -7.61
C LEU A 241 16.00 -3.37 -6.95
N LEU A 242 15.79 -4.67 -6.85
CA LEU A 242 14.76 -5.27 -5.99
C LEU A 242 15.49 -6.01 -4.86
N ASN A 243 15.38 -5.51 -3.63
CA ASN A 243 16.06 -6.09 -2.45
C ASN A 243 17.53 -6.47 -2.75
N ASN A 244 18.35 -5.45 -3.06
CA ASN A 244 19.78 -5.58 -3.40
C ASN A 244 20.10 -6.31 -4.71
N CYS A 245 19.13 -6.93 -5.37
CA CYS A 245 19.36 -7.67 -6.61
C CYS A 245 19.08 -6.79 -7.83
N PHE A 246 20.01 -6.76 -8.77
CA PHE A 246 19.77 -6.13 -10.07
C PHE A 246 18.71 -6.92 -10.85
N VAL A 247 17.71 -6.20 -11.33
CA VAL A 247 16.67 -6.73 -12.22
C VAL A 247 16.55 -5.85 -13.46
N ASN A 248 16.17 -6.44 -14.58
CA ASN A 248 15.81 -5.67 -15.77
C ASN A 248 14.30 -5.33 -15.76
N LYS A 249 13.88 -4.46 -16.69
CA LYS A 249 12.48 -4.00 -16.78
C LYS A 249 11.49 -5.16 -16.99
N HIS A 250 11.84 -6.13 -17.82
CA HIS A 250 10.95 -7.27 -18.12
C HIS A 250 10.77 -8.17 -16.89
N GLN A 251 11.87 -8.50 -16.22
CA GLN A 251 11.84 -9.20 -14.94
C GLN A 251 11.01 -8.46 -13.90
N LEU A 252 11.16 -7.13 -13.80
CA LEU A 252 10.37 -6.34 -12.85
C LEU A 252 8.87 -6.41 -13.17
N ILE A 253 8.47 -6.34 -14.44
CA ILE A 253 7.06 -6.49 -14.86
C ILE A 253 6.52 -7.86 -14.43
N ASP A 254 7.26 -8.92 -14.71
CA ASP A 254 6.85 -10.29 -14.36
C ASP A 254 6.72 -10.48 -12.84
N LEU A 255 7.63 -9.88 -12.07
CA LEU A 255 7.62 -9.97 -10.60
C LEU A 255 6.48 -9.14 -9.99
N LEU A 256 6.22 -7.91 -10.47
CA LEU A 256 5.22 -7.01 -9.88
C LEU A 256 3.78 -7.31 -10.33
N ASN A 257 3.57 -8.06 -11.42
CA ASN A 257 2.24 -8.56 -11.78
C ASN A 257 1.75 -9.68 -10.85
N LEU A 258 2.64 -10.30 -10.08
CA LEU A 258 2.32 -11.33 -9.09
C LEU A 258 1.49 -12.51 -9.64
N ASP A 259 1.74 -12.90 -10.89
CA ASP A 259 1.13 -14.09 -11.51
C ASP A 259 1.69 -15.41 -10.93
N SER A 260 2.69 -15.31 -10.06
CA SER A 260 3.28 -16.40 -9.30
C SER A 260 3.99 -15.85 -8.07
N CYS A 261 4.35 -16.71 -7.12
CA CYS A 261 5.11 -16.30 -5.93
C CYS A 261 6.63 -16.13 -6.17
N LYS A 262 7.08 -16.02 -7.44
CA LYS A 262 8.52 -15.93 -7.78
C LYS A 262 9.27 -14.80 -7.08
N ILE A 263 8.57 -13.72 -6.74
CA ILE A 263 9.15 -12.58 -6.01
C ILE A 263 9.65 -12.95 -4.61
N GLU A 264 9.14 -14.02 -3.99
CA GLU A 264 9.61 -14.52 -2.68
C GLU A 264 11.12 -14.81 -2.68
N LYS A 265 11.70 -15.19 -3.83
CA LYS A 265 13.15 -15.43 -3.97
C LYS A 265 14.03 -14.20 -3.73
N TYR A 266 13.43 -13.01 -3.79
CA TYR A 266 14.10 -11.73 -3.53
C TYR A 266 13.86 -11.23 -2.11
N ARG A 267 13.11 -11.97 -1.28
CA ARG A 267 12.82 -11.54 0.08
C ARG A 267 14.08 -11.65 0.94
N ILE A 268 14.45 -10.55 1.57
CA ILE A 268 15.52 -10.48 2.57
C ILE A 268 15.04 -9.60 3.74
N PRO A 269 15.55 -9.83 4.97
CA PRO A 269 15.27 -8.95 6.10
C PRO A 269 15.64 -7.50 5.81
N VAL A 270 14.89 -6.55 6.37
CA VAL A 270 15.14 -5.10 6.17
C VAL A 270 16.50 -4.65 6.71
N GLU A 271 17.07 -5.41 7.65
CA GLU A 271 18.42 -5.23 8.19
C GLU A 271 19.51 -5.49 7.15
N GLU A 272 19.24 -6.35 6.16
CA GLU A 272 20.19 -6.73 5.11
C GLU A 272 20.09 -5.81 3.88
N TRP A 273 19.21 -4.80 3.90
CA TRP A 273 19.06 -3.86 2.79
C TRP A 273 20.31 -2.96 2.68
N ILE A 274 21.05 -3.09 1.57
CA ILE A 274 22.27 -2.31 1.30
C ILE A 274 21.92 -0.82 1.10
N GLU A 275 22.64 0.10 1.74
CA GLU A 275 22.29 1.54 1.72
C GLU A 275 22.92 2.33 0.55
N GLU A 276 23.76 1.70 -0.26
CA GLU A 276 24.53 2.35 -1.34
C GLU A 276 24.54 1.51 -2.62
N TRP A 277 24.67 2.17 -3.77
CA TRP A 277 24.89 1.49 -5.05
C TRP A 277 26.39 1.22 -5.16
N GLY A 278 26.78 -0.03 -5.41
CA GLY A 278 28.14 -0.36 -5.83
C GLY A 278 28.49 0.20 -7.20
#